data_AF-A0A2P2LH01-F1
#
_entry.id   AF-A0A2P2LH01-F1
#
_cell.length_a   1.000
_cell.length_b   1.000
_cell.length_c   1.000
_cell.angle_alpha   90.00
_cell.angle_beta   90.00
_cell.angle_gamma   90.00
#
_symmetry.space_group_name_H-M   'P 1'
#
loop_
_entity.id
_entity.type
_entity.pdbx_description
1 polymer ?
#
loop_
_entity_poly.entity_id
_entity_poly.type
_entity_poly.pdbx_seq_one_letter_code
_entity_poly.pdbx_strand_id
1 'polypeptide(L)'
;MVKSRPILTKSITTSVIYVAADLSSQTITLPASESYDLMRTLRMAGYGIIILGPSLHFWFNFVSKVLPKKDLISTFKKILMGQTLYGPVMNVVFFSLNAFLQGENGTEIVARLKRDLLPTMIGGLMYWPACDFITFRFIPVHLQPLVSNSFSYIWTIYLTYMASLERVDTTS
;
A
#
# COMPACT_ATOMS: atom_id res chain seq x y z
N MET A 1 17.36 13.76 13.61
CA MET A 1 16.27 12.76 13.58
C MET A 1 16.15 12.03 12.23
N VAL A 2 15.87 12.70 11.10
CA VAL A 2 15.68 12.04 9.77
C VAL A 2 16.92 11.29 9.25
N LYS A 3 18.14 11.82 9.50
CA LYS A 3 19.40 11.16 9.12
C LYS A 3 19.84 10.04 10.08
N SER A 4 19.32 10.04 11.31
CA SER A 4 19.81 9.18 12.41
C SER A 4 19.10 7.82 12.46
N ARG A 5 17.81 7.77 12.07
CA ARG A 5 17.01 6.54 12.02
C ARG A 5 16.04 6.55 10.83
N PRO A 6 16.56 6.48 9.58
CA PRO A 6 15.77 6.72 8.36
C PRO A 6 14.66 5.70 8.14
N ILE A 7 14.81 4.46 8.62
CA ILE A 7 13.76 3.43 8.53
C ILE A 7 12.62 3.75 9.50
N LEU A 8 12.95 4.08 10.76
CA LEU A 8 11.96 4.39 11.78
C LEU A 8 11.10 5.60 11.39
N THR A 9 11.72 6.69 10.94
CA THR A 9 10.98 7.87 10.49
C THR A 9 10.03 7.53 9.34
N LYS A 10 10.51 6.81 8.32
CA LYS A 10 9.67 6.38 7.18
C LYS A 10 8.52 5.48 7.64
N SER A 11 8.78 4.60 8.59
CA SER A 11 7.77 3.68 9.14
C SER A 11 6.68 4.42 9.91
N ILE A 12 7.06 5.37 10.77
CA ILE A 12 6.10 6.22 11.49
C ILE A 12 5.26 7.04 10.50
N THR A 13 5.89 7.70 9.52
CA THR A 13 5.15 8.50 8.54
C THR A 13 4.19 7.65 7.71
N THR A 14 4.60 6.43 7.34
CA THR A 14 3.74 5.50 6.59
C THR A 14 2.53 5.08 7.43
N SER A 15 2.76 4.75 8.70
CA SER A 15 1.69 4.40 9.65
C SER A 15 0.67 5.52 9.82
N VAL A 16 1.13 6.77 9.97
CA VAL A 16 0.24 7.93 10.11
C VAL A 16 -0.62 8.09 8.86
N ILE A 17 -0.05 7.95 7.67
CA ILE A 17 -0.78 8.04 6.40
C ILE A 17 -1.84 6.93 6.31
N TYR A 18 -1.47 5.71 6.68
CA TYR A 18 -2.39 4.57 6.63
C TYR A 18 -3.56 4.72 7.61
N VAL A 19 -3.29 5.21 8.83
CA VAL A 19 -4.34 5.55 9.81
C VAL A 19 -5.26 6.64 9.26
N ALA A 20 -4.70 7.74 8.75
CA ALA A 20 -5.49 8.85 8.25
C ALA A 20 -6.34 8.45 7.01
N ALA A 21 -5.77 7.64 6.11
CA ALA A 21 -6.48 7.12 4.96
C ALA A 21 -7.60 6.16 5.35
N ASP A 22 -7.37 5.27 6.32
CA ASP A 22 -8.39 4.34 6.80
C ASP A 22 -9.55 5.08 7.48
N LEU A 23 -9.25 6.03 8.37
CA LEU A 23 -10.27 6.88 8.99
C LEU A 23 -11.09 7.63 7.94
N SER A 24 -10.43 8.20 6.92
CA SER A 24 -11.12 8.88 5.82
C SER A 24 -12.00 7.93 5.02
N SER A 25 -11.51 6.72 4.72
CA SER A 25 -12.30 5.68 4.06
C SER A 25 -13.53 5.32 4.87
N GLN A 26 -13.40 5.15 6.18
CA GLN A 26 -14.52 4.88 7.06
C GLN A 26 -15.50 6.05 7.11
N THR A 27 -15.04 7.30 7.17
CA THR A 27 -15.91 8.49 7.11
C THR A 27 -16.71 8.57 5.81
N ILE A 28 -16.13 8.13 4.69
CA ILE A 28 -16.79 8.14 3.38
C ILE A 28 -17.80 6.99 3.23
N THR A 29 -17.52 5.84 3.86
CA THR A 29 -18.26 4.60 3.62
C THR A 29 -19.30 4.28 4.70
N LEU A 30 -19.08 4.68 5.95
CA LEU A 30 -19.98 4.38 7.05
C LEU A 30 -21.21 5.31 7.05
N PRO A 31 -22.42 4.76 7.26
CA PRO A 31 -23.59 5.55 7.61
C PRO A 31 -23.36 6.36 8.89
N ALA A 32 -24.02 7.52 9.03
CA ALA A 32 -23.88 8.39 10.21
C ALA A 32 -24.26 7.72 11.55
N SER A 33 -24.95 6.58 11.50
CA SER A 33 -25.35 5.76 12.66
C SER A 33 -24.28 4.76 13.11
N GLU A 34 -23.26 4.49 12.30
CA GLU A 34 -22.23 3.49 12.60
C GLU A 34 -20.96 4.13 13.19
N SER A 35 -20.30 3.40 14.09
CA SER A 35 -19.06 3.82 14.73
C SER A 35 -17.84 3.32 13.96
N TYR A 36 -16.73 4.05 14.09
CA TYR A 36 -15.45 3.64 13.48
C TYR A 36 -14.95 2.29 13.99
N ASP A 37 -14.49 1.42 13.08
CA ASP A 37 -13.73 0.21 13.38
C ASP A 37 -12.28 0.59 13.69
N LEU A 38 -12.01 0.89 14.96
CA LEU A 38 -10.67 1.19 15.45
C LEU A 38 -9.72 0.00 15.34
N MET A 39 -10.24 -1.22 15.31
CA MET A 39 -9.42 -2.43 15.21
C MET A 39 -8.92 -2.61 13.78
N ARG A 40 -9.70 -2.20 12.78
CA ARG A 40 -9.25 -2.03 11.38
C ARG A 40 -8.19 -0.95 11.29
N THR A 41 -8.40 0.21 11.91
CA THR A 41 -7.40 1.28 11.92
C THR A 41 -6.08 0.83 12.56
N LEU A 42 -6.13 0.05 13.65
CA LEU A 42 -4.94 -0.51 14.29
C LEU A 42 -4.20 -1.50 13.37
N ARG A 43 -4.93 -2.36 12.64
CA ARG A 43 -4.35 -3.26 11.62
C ARG A 43 -3.63 -2.46 10.52
N MET A 44 -4.22 -1.36 10.06
CA MET A 44 -3.62 -0.47 9.05
C MET A 44 -2.37 0.24 9.59
N ALA A 45 -2.40 0.70 10.84
CA ALA A 45 -1.24 1.27 11.52
C ALA A 45 -0.09 0.27 11.61
N GLY A 46 -0.37 -0.96 12.08
CA GLY A 46 0.59 -2.05 12.18
C GLY A 46 1.22 -2.40 10.84
N TYR A 47 0.41 -2.51 9.79
CA TYR A 47 0.91 -2.75 8.43
C TYR A 47 1.83 -1.62 7.96
N GLY A 48 1.45 -0.36 8.17
CA GLY A 48 2.24 0.81 7.78
C GLY A 48 3.60 0.88 8.48
N ILE A 49 3.65 0.61 9.80
CA ILE A 49 4.89 0.72 10.57
C ILE A 49 5.81 -0.51 10.42
N ILE A 50 5.26 -1.73 10.38
CA ILE A 50 6.07 -2.96 10.42
C ILE A 50 6.46 -3.41 9.02
N ILE A 51 5.54 -3.32 8.06
CA ILE A 51 5.72 -3.92 6.73
C ILE A 51 6.08 -2.86 5.70
N LEU A 52 5.19 -1.90 5.48
CA LEU A 52 5.30 -1.01 4.33
C LEU A 52 6.42 0.03 4.48
N GLY A 53 6.58 0.62 5.66
CA GLY A 53 7.62 1.60 5.92
C GLY A 53 9.05 1.08 5.65
N PRO A 54 9.44 -0.06 6.23
CA PRO A 54 10.72 -0.70 5.94
C PRO A 54 10.81 -1.17 4.48
N SER A 55 9.76 -1.78 3.93
CA SER A 55 9.81 -2.31 2.55
C SER A 55 10.02 -1.20 1.52
N LEU A 56 9.36 -0.05 1.65
CA LEU A 56 9.59 1.12 0.80
C LEU A 56 11.02 1.63 0.90
N HIS A 57 11.59 1.66 2.12
CA HIS A 57 12.99 2.06 2.30
C HIS A 57 13.93 1.16 1.49
N PHE A 58 13.79 -0.15 1.60
CA PHE A 58 14.65 -1.09 0.88
C PHE A 58 14.38 -1.07 -0.62
N TRP A 59 13.12 -0.98 -1.03
CA TRP A 59 12.72 -0.93 -2.44
C TRP A 59 13.35 0.24 -3.19
N PHE A 60 13.16 1.47 -2.71
CA PHE A 60 13.68 2.65 -3.41
C PHE A 60 15.22 2.68 -3.45
N ASN A 61 15.89 2.18 -2.40
CA ASN A 61 17.34 2.04 -2.40
C ASN A 61 17.82 0.96 -3.38
N PHE A 62 17.15 -0.19 -3.43
CA PHE A 62 17.45 -1.27 -4.38
C PHE A 62 17.28 -0.81 -5.83
N VAL A 63 16.13 -0.21 -6.15
CA VAL A 63 15.82 0.32 -7.49
C VAL A 63 16.84 1.36 -7.91
N SER A 64 17.25 2.25 -6.99
CA SER A 64 18.25 3.28 -7.26
C SER A 64 19.66 2.73 -7.43
N LYS A 65 19.98 1.58 -6.81
CA LYS A 65 21.26 0.90 -6.99
C LYS A 65 21.34 0.17 -8.32
N VAL A 66 20.27 -0.52 -8.71
CA VAL A 66 20.21 -1.30 -9.97
C VAL A 66 20.02 -0.38 -11.18
N LEU A 67 19.22 0.68 -11.03
CA LEU A 67 18.90 1.65 -12.08
C LEU A 67 19.26 3.07 -11.61
N PRO A 68 20.54 3.45 -11.54
CA PRO A 68 20.95 4.73 -10.96
C PRO A 68 20.56 5.95 -11.83
N LYS A 69 20.40 5.75 -13.13
CA LYS A 69 20.07 6.82 -14.06
C LYS A 69 18.61 7.30 -13.88
N LYS A 70 18.36 8.56 -14.23
CA LYS A 70 17.03 9.20 -14.22
C LYS A 70 16.53 9.57 -15.62
N ASP A 71 17.10 8.98 -16.66
CA ASP A 71 16.59 9.11 -18.02
C ASP A 71 15.24 8.39 -18.17
N LEU A 72 14.54 8.64 -19.28
CA LEU A 72 13.22 8.09 -19.53
C LEU A 72 13.23 6.55 -19.55
N ILE A 73 14.22 5.93 -20.18
CA ILE A 73 14.31 4.46 -20.30
C ILE A 73 14.49 3.85 -18.91
N SER A 74 15.42 4.40 -18.10
CA SER A 74 15.60 3.97 -16.72
C SER A 74 14.32 4.15 -15.90
N THR A 75 13.63 5.29 -16.04
CA THR A 75 12.37 5.59 -15.35
C THR A 75 11.30 4.54 -15.69
N PHE A 76 11.07 4.24 -16.96
CA PHE A 76 10.10 3.22 -17.37
C PHE A 76 10.49 1.81 -16.86
N LYS A 77 11.78 1.46 -16.87
CA LYS A 77 12.24 0.19 -16.27
C LYS A 77 11.92 0.10 -14.77
N LYS A 78 12.09 1.19 -14.02
CA LYS A 78 11.74 1.26 -12.59
C LYS A 78 10.24 1.07 -12.36
N ILE A 79 9.42 1.77 -13.15
CA ILE A 79 7.96 1.64 -13.10
C ILE A 79 7.57 0.18 -13.39
N LEU A 80 8.09 -0.41 -14.47
CA LEU A 80 7.79 -1.79 -14.82
C LEU A 80 8.17 -2.77 -13.71
N MET A 81 9.35 -2.59 -13.09
CA MET A 81 9.78 -3.41 -11.95
C MET A 81 8.86 -3.23 -10.74
N GLY A 82 8.38 -2.01 -10.49
CA GLY A 82 7.38 -1.72 -9.47
C GLY A 82 6.07 -2.45 -9.71
N GLN A 83 5.52 -2.34 -10.92
CA GLN A 83 4.23 -2.92 -11.28
C GLN A 83 4.25 -4.46 -11.36
N THR A 84 5.39 -5.07 -11.70
CA THR A 84 5.49 -6.53 -11.90
C THR A 84 6.03 -7.29 -10.69
N LEU A 85 6.81 -6.64 -9.83
CA LEU A 85 7.41 -7.28 -8.65
C LEU A 85 6.85 -6.69 -7.35
N TYR A 86 7.06 -5.40 -7.12
CA TYR A 86 6.77 -4.80 -5.81
C TYR A 86 5.28 -4.71 -5.53
N GLY A 87 4.49 -4.19 -6.46
CA GLY A 87 3.04 -4.04 -6.33
C GLY A 87 2.32 -5.36 -6.07
N PRO A 88 2.51 -6.41 -6.89
CA PRO A 88 1.88 -7.71 -6.69
C PRO A 88 2.23 -8.34 -5.34
N VAL A 89 3.51 -8.31 -4.95
CA VAL A 89 3.97 -8.86 -3.66
C VAL A 89 3.33 -8.10 -2.50
N MET A 90 3.35 -6.77 -2.53
CA MET A 90 2.79 -5.96 -1.45
C MET A 90 1.27 -6.12 -1.34
N ASN A 91 0.55 -6.24 -2.46
CA ASN A 91 -0.89 -6.50 -2.45
C ASN A 91 -1.22 -7.87 -1.84
N VAL A 92 -0.49 -8.93 -2.23
CA VAL A 92 -0.67 -10.27 -1.63
C VAL A 92 -0.42 -10.23 -0.13
N VAL A 93 0.68 -9.59 0.31
CA VAL A 93 1.00 -9.46 1.74
C VAL A 93 -0.09 -8.68 2.47
N PHE A 94 -0.57 -7.57 1.90
CA PHE A 94 -1.64 -6.76 2.49
C PHE A 94 -2.92 -7.56 2.70
N PHE A 95 -3.47 -8.17 1.63
CA PHE A 95 -4.72 -8.92 1.74
C PHE A 95 -4.58 -10.16 2.62
N SER A 96 -3.47 -10.89 2.52
CA SER A 96 -3.26 -12.10 3.34
C SER A 96 -3.13 -11.77 4.81
N LEU A 97 -2.34 -10.75 5.17
CA LEU A 97 -2.18 -10.32 6.56
C LEU A 97 -3.50 -9.77 7.10
N ASN A 98 -4.22 -8.97 6.30
CA ASN A 98 -5.48 -8.38 6.71
C ASN A 98 -6.55 -9.45 6.96
N ALA A 99 -6.64 -10.47 6.10
CA ALA A 99 -7.53 -11.63 6.27
C ALA A 99 -7.14 -12.49 7.48
N PHE A 100 -5.86 -12.80 7.64
CA PHE A 100 -5.36 -13.54 8.80
C PHE A 100 -5.67 -12.83 10.12
N LEU A 101 -5.47 -11.50 10.19
CA LEU A 101 -5.81 -10.70 11.37
C LEU A 101 -7.32 -10.55 11.61
N GLN A 102 -8.16 -10.93 10.63
CA GLN A 102 -9.62 -11.06 10.78
C GLN A 102 -10.04 -12.45 11.25
N GLY A 103 -9.09 -13.35 11.50
CA GLY A 103 -9.37 -14.73 11.90
C GLY A 103 -9.77 -15.64 10.74
N GLU A 104 -9.53 -15.23 9.49
CA GLU A 104 -9.81 -16.08 8.33
C GLU A 104 -8.82 -17.26 8.25
N ASN A 105 -9.34 -18.43 7.88
CA ASN A 105 -8.54 -19.62 7.66
C ASN A 105 -7.84 -19.59 6.28
N GLY A 106 -6.91 -20.52 6.03
CA GLY A 106 -6.12 -20.54 4.80
C GLY A 106 -6.95 -20.59 3.51
N THR A 107 -8.08 -21.31 3.51
CA THR A 107 -8.97 -21.39 2.35
C THR A 107 -9.72 -20.08 2.09
N GLU A 108 -10.15 -19.39 3.13
CA GLU A 108 -10.80 -18.07 3.06
C GLU A 108 -9.81 -17.00 2.56
N ILE A 109 -8.56 -17.02 3.05
CA ILE A 109 -7.50 -16.12 2.59
C ILE A 109 -7.28 -16.28 1.08
N VAL A 110 -7.20 -17.51 0.59
CA VAL A 110 -7.04 -17.79 -0.85
C VAL A 110 -8.25 -17.31 -1.65
N ALA A 111 -9.47 -17.47 -1.13
CA ALA A 111 -10.68 -16.97 -1.77
C ALA A 111 -10.67 -15.44 -1.86
N ARG A 112 -10.30 -14.74 -0.77
CA ARG A 112 -10.16 -13.28 -0.75
C ARG A 112 -9.11 -12.79 -1.74
N LEU A 113 -7.96 -13.45 -1.82
CA LEU A 113 -6.93 -13.12 -2.81
C LEU A 113 -7.46 -13.28 -4.24
N LYS A 114 -8.17 -14.36 -4.56
CA LYS A 114 -8.77 -14.54 -5.90
C LYS A 114 -9.78 -13.46 -6.25
N ARG A 115 -10.55 -12.99 -5.26
CA ARG A 115 -11.56 -11.95 -5.41
C ARG A 115 -10.94 -10.56 -5.60
N ASP A 116 -10.00 -10.19 -4.72
CA ASP A 116 -9.60 -8.79 -4.55
C ASP A 116 -8.28 -8.45 -5.24
N LEU A 117 -7.39 -9.43 -5.44
CA LEU A 117 -6.04 -9.17 -5.93
C LEU A 117 -6.05 -8.67 -7.38
N LEU A 118 -6.79 -9.33 -8.28
CA LEU A 118 -6.81 -8.97 -9.69
C LEU A 118 -7.44 -7.59 -9.93
N PRO A 119 -8.64 -7.27 -9.37
CA PRO A 119 -9.19 -5.92 -9.46
C PRO A 119 -8.24 -4.86 -8.92
N THR A 120 -7.61 -5.12 -7.77
CA THR A 120 -6.65 -4.20 -7.14
C THR A 120 -5.41 -3.98 -8.02
N MET A 121 -4.88 -5.03 -8.64
CA MET A 121 -3.75 -4.92 -9.55
C MET A 121 -4.10 -4.12 -10.81
N ILE A 122 -5.29 -4.32 -11.37
CA ILE A 122 -5.76 -3.56 -12.55
C ILE A 122 -5.94 -2.08 -12.18
N GLY A 123 -6.57 -1.77 -11.03
CA GLY A 123 -6.66 -0.41 -10.52
C GLY A 123 -5.29 0.23 -10.31
N GLY A 124 -4.34 -0.58 -9.80
CA GLY A 124 -2.97 -0.15 -9.55
C GLY A 124 -2.21 0.21 -10.82
N LEU A 125 -2.42 -0.55 -11.91
CA LEU A 125 -1.82 -0.27 -13.21
C LEU A 125 -2.27 1.05 -13.83
N MET A 126 -3.44 1.58 -13.46
CA MET A 126 -3.88 2.90 -13.91
C MET A 126 -3.34 4.03 -13.04
N TYR A 127 -3.23 3.79 -11.72
CA TYR A 127 -2.87 4.81 -10.75
C TYR A 127 -1.36 4.98 -10.56
N TRP A 128 -0.64 3.87 -10.36
CA TRP A 128 0.74 3.88 -9.93
C TRP A 128 1.74 4.30 -11.00
N PRO A 129 1.59 3.96 -12.31
CA PRO A 129 2.55 4.41 -13.31
C PRO A 129 2.71 5.93 -13.39
N ALA A 130 1.61 6.69 -13.22
CA ALA A 130 1.68 8.15 -13.17
C ALA A 130 2.43 8.64 -11.92
N CYS A 131 2.10 8.08 -10.75
CA CYS A 131 2.73 8.40 -9.47
C CYS A 131 4.23 8.06 -9.47
N ASP A 132 4.59 6.87 -9.97
CA ASP A 132 5.96 6.38 -10.05
C ASP A 132 6.77 7.16 -11.08
N PHE A 133 6.16 7.58 -12.20
CA PHE A 133 6.82 8.45 -13.17
C PHE A 133 7.23 9.77 -12.51
N ILE A 134 6.31 10.43 -11.80
CA ILE A 134 6.61 11.67 -11.07
C ILE A 134 7.74 11.43 -10.06
N THR A 135 7.62 10.35 -9.29
CA THR A 135 8.57 10.00 -8.22
C THR A 135 9.98 9.72 -8.76
N PHE A 136 10.11 8.86 -9.77
CA PHE A 136 11.42 8.45 -10.26
C PHE A 136 12.09 9.49 -11.17
N ARG A 137 11.30 10.28 -11.90
CA ARG A 137 11.83 11.29 -12.83
C ARG A 137 12.26 12.56 -12.13
N PHE A 138 11.43 13.10 -11.23
CA PHE A 138 11.61 14.44 -10.67
C PHE A 138 12.12 14.45 -9.24
N ILE A 139 11.89 13.40 -8.45
CA ILE A 139 12.19 13.41 -7.02
C ILE A 139 13.58 12.80 -6.74
N PRO A 140 14.41 13.42 -5.88
CA PRO A 140 15.66 12.82 -5.45
C PRO A 140 15.43 11.57 -4.58
N VAL A 141 16.32 10.58 -4.69
CA VAL A 141 16.15 9.22 -4.12
C VAL A 141 15.78 9.22 -2.64
N HIS A 142 16.35 10.13 -1.84
CA HIS A 142 16.09 10.20 -0.40
C HIS A 142 14.65 10.68 -0.07
N LEU A 143 13.98 11.40 -0.98
CA LEU A 143 12.60 11.87 -0.83
C LEU A 143 11.57 10.98 -1.55
N GLN A 144 12.00 10.07 -2.44
CA GLN A 144 11.08 9.19 -3.18
C GLN A 144 10.13 8.38 -2.28
N PRO A 145 10.59 7.78 -1.17
CA PRO A 145 9.68 7.08 -0.26
C PRO A 145 8.62 8.01 0.36
N LEU A 146 8.97 9.26 0.63
CA LEU A 146 8.04 10.23 1.21
C LEU A 146 6.95 10.60 0.19
N VAL A 147 7.33 10.90 -1.06
CA VAL A 147 6.38 11.26 -2.13
C VAL A 147 5.48 10.08 -2.50
N SER A 148 6.05 8.88 -2.64
CA SER A 148 5.29 7.65 -2.89
C SER A 148 4.31 7.34 -1.75
N ASN A 149 4.71 7.59 -0.50
CA ASN A 149 3.80 7.50 0.64
C ASN A 149 2.65 8.50 0.58
N SER A 150 2.86 9.74 0.11
CA SER A 150 1.77 10.70 -0.06
C SER A 150 0.74 10.22 -1.08
N PHE A 151 1.17 9.64 -2.20
CA PHE A 151 0.26 8.99 -3.15
C PHE A 151 -0.46 7.78 -2.54
N SER A 152 0.24 7.05 -1.66
CA SER A 152 -0.36 5.93 -0.94
C SER A 152 -1.57 6.32 -0.11
N TYR A 153 -1.73 7.58 0.31
CA TYR A 153 -2.93 8.02 1.02
C TYR A 153 -4.22 7.76 0.20
N ILE A 154 -4.25 8.26 -1.04
CA ILE A 154 -5.41 8.12 -1.94
C ILE A 154 -5.60 6.65 -2.29
N TRP A 155 -4.51 5.95 -2.60
CA TRP A 155 -4.54 4.52 -2.90
C TRP A 155 -5.06 3.68 -1.71
N THR A 156 -4.71 4.06 -0.48
CA THR A 156 -5.14 3.34 0.72
C THR A 156 -6.63 3.51 0.94
N ILE A 157 -7.21 4.69 0.69
CA ILE A 157 -8.67 4.87 0.74
C ILE A 157 -9.37 3.89 -0.21
N TYR A 158 -8.85 3.74 -1.43
CA TYR A 158 -9.36 2.78 -2.41
C TYR A 158 -9.17 1.33 -1.94
N LEU A 159 -7.99 0.95 -1.46
CA LEU A 159 -7.70 -0.40 -0.97
C LEU A 159 -8.60 -0.79 0.20
N THR A 160 -8.79 0.13 1.16
CA THR A 160 -9.58 -0.14 2.35
C THR A 160 -11.07 -0.23 2.02
N TYR A 161 -11.52 0.55 1.02
CA TYR A 161 -12.85 0.37 0.44
C TYR A 161 -13.00 -1.02 -0.20
N MET A 162 -12.08 -1.42 -1.08
CA MET A 162 -12.12 -2.75 -1.73
C MET A 162 -12.07 -3.90 -0.71
N ALA A 163 -11.23 -3.78 0.32
CA ALA A 163 -11.13 -4.77 1.39
C ALA A 163 -12.37 -4.79 2.31
N SER A 164 -13.17 -3.72 2.32
CA SER A 164 -14.41 -3.63 3.10
C SER A 164 -15.65 -4.17 2.38
N LEU A 165 -15.55 -4.44 1.08
CA LEU A 165 -16.62 -5.12 0.35
C LEU A 165 -16.83 -6.51 0.99
N GLU A 166 -18.02 -6.71 1.54
CA GLU A 166 -18.42 -7.84 2.40
C GLU A 166 -18.03 -9.20 1.84
N ARG A 167 -17.92 -10.17 2.76
CA ARG A 167 -17.80 -11.60 2.45
C ARG A 167 -18.90 -11.98 1.47
N VAL A 168 -18.57 -12.84 0.50
CA VAL A 168 -19.61 -13.55 -0.24
C VAL A 168 -20.35 -14.38 0.80
N ASP A 169 -21.55 -13.98 1.17
CA ASP A 169 -22.45 -14.81 1.95
C ASP A 169 -22.77 -16.06 1.11
N THR A 170 -22.05 -17.13 1.38
CA THR A 170 -22.53 -18.47 1.08
C THR A 170 -23.51 -18.87 2.19
N THR A 171 -24.67 -18.22 2.26
CA THR A 171 -25.81 -18.80 2.95
C THR A 171 -26.38 -19.91 2.08
N SER A 172 -26.28 -21.11 2.65
CA SER A 172 -26.85 -22.38 2.18
C SER A 172 -28.37 -22.37 2.21
#